data_AF-A0A431LN62-F1
#
_entry.id   AF-A0A431LN62-F1
#
_cell.length_a   1.000
_cell.length_b   1.000
_cell.length_c   1.000
_cell.angle_alpha   90.00
_cell.angle_beta   90.00
_cell.angle_gamma   90.00
#
_symmetry.space_group_name_H-M   'P 1'
#
loop_
_entity.id
_entity.type
_entity.pdbx_description
1 polymer ?
#
loop_
_entity_poly.entity_id
_entity_poly.type
_entity_poly.pdbx_seq_one_letter_code
_entity_poly.pdbx_strand_id
1 'polypeptide(L)'
;MDTRTIMKTLGERIRDRRIKLGLSLEDVAIRSATSIDLIKQLEWSMLNDIEFTTLMSIAKAVEQNPSDLLMDVKFNEQPNNELFADVTSNEQSTNEVLKDAKFNEPNTSDYQVTSRSNIDQPFAGSMQPGLEQAGGND
;
A
#
# COMPACT_ATOMS: atom_id res chain seq x y z
N MET A 1 17.48 -6.87 -26.83
CA MET A 1 17.31 -7.08 -25.37
C MET A 1 15.90 -7.59 -25.18
N ASP A 2 15.75 -8.88 -24.90
CA ASP A 2 14.46 -9.48 -24.56
C ASP A 2 13.94 -8.88 -23.26
N THR A 3 12.97 -7.97 -23.35
CA THR A 3 12.16 -7.54 -22.22
C THR A 3 11.15 -8.64 -21.88
N ARG A 4 11.62 -9.81 -21.48
CA ARG A 4 10.79 -10.71 -20.67
C ARG A 4 10.60 -10.01 -19.34
N THR A 5 9.45 -9.36 -19.17
CA THR A 5 8.97 -8.94 -17.86
C THR A 5 8.93 -10.17 -16.98
N ILE A 6 10.00 -10.39 -16.21
CA ILE A 6 10.06 -11.47 -15.23
C ILE A 6 9.00 -11.10 -14.19
N MET A 7 7.99 -11.96 -14.04
CA MET A 7 6.93 -11.77 -13.06
C MET A 7 7.56 -11.69 -11.68
N LYS A 8 7.42 -10.53 -11.03
CA LYS A 8 7.94 -10.32 -9.67
C LYS A 8 7.00 -10.95 -8.66
N THR A 9 7.56 -11.68 -7.70
CA THR A 9 6.83 -12.21 -6.57
C THR A 9 6.35 -11.09 -5.65
N LEU A 10 5.39 -11.40 -4.78
CA LEU A 10 4.91 -10.47 -3.75
C LEU A 10 6.07 -9.91 -2.91
N GLY A 11 6.97 -10.77 -2.45
CA GLY A 11 8.14 -10.41 -1.66
C GLY A 11 9.08 -9.44 -2.38
N GLU A 12 9.33 -9.68 -3.67
CA GLU A 12 10.16 -8.81 -4.49
C GLU A 12 9.55 -7.41 -4.65
N ARG A 13 8.22 -7.31 -4.83
CA ARG A 13 7.53 -6.02 -4.93
C ARG A 13 7.61 -5.22 -3.63
N ILE A 14 7.42 -5.89 -2.50
CA ILE A 14 7.54 -5.26 -1.17
C ILE A 14 8.96 -4.74 -0.97
N ARG A 15 9.97 -5.57 -1.29
CA ARG A 15 11.38 -5.19 -1.20
C ARG A 15 11.71 -4.00 -2.08
N ASP A 16 11.29 -4.02 -3.34
CA ASP A 16 11.53 -2.92 -4.28
C ASP A 16 10.91 -1.62 -3.79
N ARG A 17 9.67 -1.69 -3.31
CA ARG A 17 8.97 -0.51 -2.80
C ARG A 17 9.64 0.04 -1.55
N ARG A 18 10.03 -0.82 -0.62
CA ARG A 18 10.76 -0.46 0.59
C ARG A 18 12.07 0.26 0.25
N ILE A 19 12.87 -0.30 -0.66
CA ILE A 19 14.14 0.31 -1.11
C ILE A 19 13.89 1.66 -1.79
N LYS A 20 12.86 1.77 -2.63
CA LYS A 20 12.48 3.03 -3.30
C LYS A 20 12.10 4.13 -2.31
N LEU A 21 11.55 3.77 -1.16
CA LEU A 21 11.20 4.69 -0.08
C LEU A 21 12.36 4.95 0.91
N GLY A 22 13.50 4.27 0.75
CA GLY A 22 14.64 4.39 1.66
C GLY A 22 14.37 3.80 3.07
N LEU A 23 13.44 2.85 3.19
CA LEU A 23 13.04 2.26 4.46
C LEU A 23 13.90 1.03 4.81
N SER A 24 14.26 0.88 6.08
CA SER A 24 14.84 -0.36 6.60
C SER A 24 13.76 -1.43 6.82
N LEU A 25 14.16 -2.68 7.05
CA LEU A 25 13.23 -3.75 7.43
C LEU A 25 12.55 -3.44 8.78
N GLU A 26 13.29 -2.83 9.71
CA GLU A 26 12.81 -2.38 11.01
C GLU A 26 11.74 -1.30 10.87
N ASP A 27 11.95 -0.31 10.00
CA ASP A 27 10.96 0.75 9.76
C ASP A 27 9.65 0.20 9.24
N VAL A 28 9.71 -0.75 8.29
CA VAL A 28 8.51 -1.39 7.76
C VAL A 28 7.80 -2.17 8.86
N ALA A 29 8.54 -3.00 9.62
CA ALA A 29 7.98 -3.79 10.70
C ALA A 29 7.29 -2.93 11.77
N ILE A 30 7.90 -1.81 12.17
CA ILE A 30 7.31 -0.84 13.11
C ILE A 30 6.03 -0.23 12.52
N ARG A 31 6.07 0.20 11.26
CA ARG A 31 4.93 0.83 10.57
C ARG A 31 3.76 -0.13 10.33
N SER A 32 4.03 -1.40 10.07
CA SER A 32 3.01 -2.44 9.87
C SER A 32 2.57 -3.10 11.16
N ALA A 33 3.21 -2.80 12.29
CA ALA A 33 3.01 -3.50 13.57
C ALA A 33 3.21 -5.02 13.46
N THR A 34 4.22 -5.44 12.70
CA THR A 34 4.57 -6.86 12.49
C THR A 34 6.00 -7.15 12.95
N SER A 35 6.40 -8.42 12.99
CA SER A 35 7.79 -8.79 13.27
C SER A 35 8.69 -8.56 12.06
N ILE A 36 9.95 -8.20 12.32
CA ILE A 36 10.99 -8.04 11.29
C ILE A 36 11.23 -9.37 10.56
N ASP A 37 11.19 -10.49 11.28
CA ASP A 37 11.36 -11.83 10.70
C ASP A 37 10.27 -12.15 9.69
N LEU A 38 9.02 -11.75 9.95
CA LEU A 38 7.93 -11.95 8.99
C LEU A 38 8.17 -11.15 7.70
N ILE A 39 8.59 -9.88 7.81
CA ILE A 39 8.93 -9.07 6.62
C ILE A 39 10.08 -9.71 5.84
N LYS A 40 11.11 -10.18 6.53
CA LYS A 40 12.28 -10.82 5.94
C LYS A 40 11.94 -12.13 5.23
N GLN A 41 11.14 -12.98 5.87
CA GLN A 41 10.64 -14.22 5.27
C GLN A 41 9.75 -13.93 4.04
N LEU A 42 8.93 -12.88 4.10
CA LEU A 42 8.10 -12.45 2.99
C LEU A 42 8.94 -11.96 1.80
N GLU A 43 9.95 -11.10 2.03
CA GLU A 43 10.86 -10.62 0.98
C GLU A 43 11.68 -11.74 0.33
N TRP A 44 11.95 -12.82 1.08
CA TRP A 44 12.68 -13.98 0.58
C TRP A 44 11.79 -15.11 0.06
N SER A 45 10.49 -14.84 -0.09
CA SER A 45 9.50 -15.81 -0.57
C SER A 45 9.50 -17.13 0.24
N MET A 46 9.83 -17.06 1.53
CA MET A 46 9.81 -18.19 2.47
C MET A 46 8.42 -18.41 3.08
N LEU A 47 7.53 -17.41 2.99
CA LEU A 47 6.13 -17.51 3.37
C LEU A 47 5.27 -17.63 2.12
N ASN A 48 4.53 -18.74 2.02
CA ASN A 48 3.58 -19.00 0.94
C ASN A 48 2.17 -18.50 1.25
N ASP A 49 1.89 -18.25 2.54
CA ASP A 49 0.58 -17.82 3.01
C ASP A 49 0.77 -16.72 4.06
N ILE A 50 -0.02 -15.66 3.95
CA ILE A 50 -0.03 -14.52 4.84
C ILE A 50 -1.47 -14.06 4.99
N GLU A 51 -1.88 -13.77 6.22
CA GLU A 51 -3.20 -13.25 6.47
C GLU A 51 -3.41 -11.93 5.73
N PHE A 52 -4.55 -11.77 5.06
CA PHE A 52 -4.86 -10.59 4.27
C PHE A 52 -4.78 -9.28 5.10
N THR A 53 -5.17 -9.32 6.37
CA THR A 53 -5.06 -8.19 7.30
C THR A 53 -3.59 -7.77 7.51
N THR A 54 -2.69 -8.74 7.67
CA THR A 54 -1.25 -8.51 7.81
C THR A 54 -0.68 -7.94 6.51
N LEU A 55 -1.06 -8.51 5.35
CA LEU A 55 -0.67 -7.98 4.05
C LEU A 55 -1.13 -6.53 3.87
N MET A 56 -2.34 -6.19 4.30
CA MET A 56 -2.88 -4.83 4.20
C MET A 56 -2.08 -3.84 5.06
N SER A 57 -1.68 -4.24 6.27
CA SER A 57 -0.80 -3.45 7.14
C SER A 57 0.58 -3.23 6.51
N ILE A 58 1.15 -4.26 5.89
CA ILE A 58 2.44 -4.16 5.18
C ILE A 58 2.31 -3.25 3.96
N ALA A 59 1.26 -3.41 3.15
CA ALA A 59 0.99 -2.58 1.98
C ALA A 59 0.91 -1.10 2.36
N LYS A 60 0.22 -0.79 3.46
CA LYS A 60 0.14 0.57 4.01
C LYS A 60 1.51 1.08 4.47
N ALA A 61 2.32 0.24 5.11
CA ALA A 61 3.66 0.61 5.57
C ALA A 61 4.61 0.98 4.42
N VAL A 62 4.46 0.34 3.26
CA VAL A 62 5.23 0.62 2.03
C VAL A 62 4.49 1.55 1.06
N GLU A 63 3.45 2.23 1.51
CA GLU A 63 2.68 3.21 0.72
C GLU A 63 2.26 2.65 -0.65
N GLN A 64 1.66 1.46 -0.64
CA GLN A 64 1.05 0.83 -1.82
C GLN A 64 -0.33 0.25 -1.52
N ASN A 65 -1.11 0.07 -2.59
CA ASN A 65 -2.34 -0.68 -2.51
C ASN A 65 -2.05 -2.19 -2.46
N PRO A 66 -2.76 -2.95 -1.61
CA PRO A 66 -2.59 -4.41 -1.56
C PRO A 66 -2.90 -5.08 -2.90
N SER A 67 -3.80 -4.52 -3.72
CA SER A 67 -4.08 -4.98 -5.07
C SER A 67 -2.84 -4.90 -5.98
N ASP A 68 -2.06 -3.83 -5.91
CA ASP A 68 -0.87 -3.66 -6.76
C ASP A 68 0.24 -4.66 -6.39
N LEU A 69 0.29 -5.04 -5.11
CA LEU A 69 1.19 -6.07 -4.60
C LEU A 69 0.79 -7.47 -5.06
N LEU A 70 -0.52 -7.74 -5.15
CA LEU A 70 -1.09 -9.03 -5.54
C LEU A 70 -1.30 -9.21 -7.05
N MET A 71 -1.29 -8.13 -7.85
CA MET A 71 -1.52 -8.22 -9.29
C MET A 71 -0.38 -8.97 -9.97
N ASP A 72 -0.55 -10.26 -10.21
CA ASP A 72 0.19 -10.98 -11.25
C ASP A 72 -0.04 -10.27 -12.58
N VAL A 73 1.03 -9.82 -13.24
CA VAL A 73 0.93 -9.19 -14.56
C VAL A 73 0.60 -10.27 -15.59
N LYS A 74 -0.64 -10.74 -15.61
CA LYS A 74 -1.26 -11.44 -16.73
C LYS A 74 -2.06 -10.45 -17.55
N PHE A 75 -1.36 -9.56 -18.26
CA PHE A 75 -1.89 -8.95 -19.46
C PHE A 75 -0.83 -9.08 -20.55
N ASN A 76 -0.74 -10.29 -21.12
CA ASN A 76 -0.10 -10.48 -22.40
C ASN A 76 -1.13 -10.09 -23.48
N GLU A 77 -1.31 -8.79 -23.71
CA GLU A 77 -2.00 -8.31 -24.91
C GLU A 77 -1.06 -8.42 -26.12
N GLN A 78 -1.36 -9.45 -26.92
CA GLN A 78 -1.18 -9.62 -28.37
C GLN A 78 0.21 -9.82 -28.98
N PRO A 79 0.29 -10.69 -30.00
CA PRO A 79 0.83 -10.25 -31.27
C PRO A 79 -0.27 -10.26 -32.34
N ASN A 80 -0.71 -9.06 -32.74
CA ASN A 80 -1.31 -8.84 -34.04
C ASN A 80 -0.22 -9.07 -35.09
N ASN A 81 -0.05 -10.30 -35.61
CA ASN A 81 0.53 -10.48 -36.94
C ASN A 81 0.42 -11.93 -37.44
N GLU A 82 -0.71 -12.33 -38.00
CA GLU A 82 -0.75 -13.22 -39.18
C GLU A 82 -2.09 -12.98 -39.90
N LEU A 83 -2.08 -12.22 -40.98
CA LEU A 83 -2.41 -12.73 -42.32
C LEU A 83 -2.29 -11.59 -43.35
N PHE A 84 -1.19 -11.59 -44.10
CA PHE A 84 -1.16 -10.93 -45.40
C PHE A 84 -2.13 -11.66 -46.31
N ALA A 85 -3.24 -11.01 -46.64
CA ALA A 85 -3.95 -11.25 -47.88
C ALA A 85 -4.34 -9.88 -48.44
N ASP A 86 -3.44 -9.39 -49.29
CA ASP A 86 -3.73 -8.71 -50.55
C ASP A 86 -5.22 -8.45 -50.84
N VAL A 87 -5.60 -7.18 -51.05
CA VAL A 87 -6.61 -6.72 -52.04
C VAL A 87 -6.90 -5.22 -51.86
N THR A 88 -6.29 -4.45 -52.76
CA THR A 88 -6.75 -3.23 -53.45
C THR A 88 -7.54 -2.12 -52.73
N SER A 89 -6.95 -0.91 -52.82
CA SER A 89 -7.56 0.38 -53.20
C SER A 89 -9.03 0.66 -52.83
N ASN A 90 -9.29 1.72 -52.07
CA ASN A 90 -9.98 2.91 -52.61
C ASN A 90 -9.94 4.09 -51.64
N GLU A 91 -9.94 5.28 -52.23
CA GLU A 91 -9.84 6.60 -51.62
C GLU A 91 -11.16 7.10 -50.97
N GLN A 92 -11.02 8.19 -50.21
CA GLN A 92 -12.03 9.19 -49.82
C GLN A 92 -13.05 8.80 -48.77
N SER A 93 -13.09 9.56 -47.67
CA SER A 93 -14.12 10.60 -47.50
C SER A 93 -13.90 11.40 -46.22
N THR A 94 -13.99 12.72 -46.36
CA THR A 94 -13.91 13.76 -45.33
C THR A 94 -15.20 13.89 -44.51
N ASN A 95 -15.10 14.73 -43.46
CA ASN A 95 -16.15 15.45 -42.71
C ASN A 95 -16.72 14.70 -41.49
N GLU A 96 -17.06 15.30 -40.37
CA GLU A 96 -16.88 16.64 -39.79
C GLU A 96 -17.36 16.53 -38.31
N VAL A 97 -16.79 17.37 -37.43
CA VAL A 97 -17.45 18.14 -36.35
C VAL A 97 -18.42 17.45 -35.36
N LEU A 98 -18.01 17.46 -34.08
CA LEU A 98 -18.82 17.81 -32.87
C LEU A 98 -17.81 17.89 -31.71
N LYS A 99 -17.19 19.03 -31.37
CA LYS A 99 -17.70 20.22 -30.64
C LYS A 99 -18.52 19.88 -29.38
N ASP A 100 -17.96 20.35 -28.26
CA ASP A 100 -18.61 20.70 -27.00
C ASP A 100 -18.97 19.57 -26.01
N ALA A 101 -18.03 19.30 -25.10
CA ALA A 101 -18.35 18.89 -23.73
C ALA A 101 -17.55 19.77 -22.75
N LYS A 102 -18.07 20.97 -22.50
CA LYS A 102 -17.82 21.74 -21.26
C LYS A 102 -18.87 21.33 -20.23
N PHE A 103 -18.49 20.66 -19.14
CA PHE A 103 -19.16 20.63 -17.83
C PHE A 103 -18.44 19.56 -16.97
N ASN A 104 -18.07 19.68 -15.70
CA ASN A 104 -18.10 20.74 -14.70
C ASN A 104 -17.23 20.18 -13.54
N GLU A 105 -16.10 20.78 -13.19
CA GLU A 105 -15.67 20.81 -11.78
C GLU A 105 -16.56 21.85 -11.09
N PRO A 106 -17.06 21.64 -9.86
CA PRO A 106 -16.20 21.39 -8.69
C PRO A 106 -16.83 20.45 -7.63
N ASN A 107 -16.04 19.93 -6.69
CA ASN A 107 -16.30 20.19 -5.27
C ASN A 107 -15.14 19.74 -4.37
N THR A 108 -14.38 20.71 -3.91
CA THR A 108 -13.66 20.67 -2.65
C THR A 108 -14.69 20.63 -1.51
N SER A 109 -15.09 19.44 -1.07
CA SER A 109 -15.78 19.31 0.21
C SER A 109 -14.77 19.34 1.34
N ASP A 110 -14.60 20.54 1.88
CA ASP A 110 -14.23 20.87 3.25
C ASP A 110 -14.56 19.73 4.24
N TYR A 111 -13.53 19.05 4.75
CA TYR A 111 -13.59 18.46 6.08
C TYR A 111 -13.00 19.47 7.06
N GLN A 112 -13.79 20.51 7.34
CA GLN A 112 -13.62 21.37 8.50
C GLN A 112 -14.52 20.84 9.64
N VAL A 113 -13.94 20.79 10.84
CA VAL A 113 -14.60 20.92 12.16
C VAL A 113 -15.31 19.64 12.66
N THR A 114 -14.88 19.03 13.77
CA THR A 114 -14.90 19.62 15.11
C THR A 114 -13.79 19.11 16.02
N SER A 115 -13.02 20.05 16.54
CA SER A 115 -12.34 19.93 17.82
C SER A 115 -13.34 19.51 18.90
N ARG A 116 -13.13 18.35 19.52
CA ARG A 116 -13.64 18.09 20.87
C ARG A 116 -12.52 18.37 21.86
N SER A 117 -12.49 19.62 22.27
CA SER A 117 -11.91 20.04 23.54
C SER A 117 -12.68 19.40 24.70
N ASN A 118 -11.97 19.21 25.82
CA ASN A 118 -12.44 18.85 27.16
C ASN A 118 -12.60 17.35 27.44
N ILE A 119 -11.69 16.79 28.22
CA ILE A 119 -11.86 16.74 29.68
C ILE A 119 -10.48 16.89 30.33
N ASP A 120 -10.28 18.09 30.85
CA ASP A 120 -9.42 18.35 32.00
C ASP A 120 -10.08 17.67 33.21
N GLN A 121 -9.44 16.66 33.79
CA GLN A 121 -9.67 16.30 35.18
C GLN A 121 -8.33 16.02 35.87
N PRO A 122 -7.92 16.87 36.82
CA PRO A 122 -6.82 16.56 37.71
C PRO A 122 -7.29 15.55 38.74
N PHE A 123 -6.75 14.32 38.71
CA PHE A 123 -6.86 13.43 39.85
C PHE A 123 -5.90 13.92 40.95
N ALA A 124 -6.36 14.93 41.69
CA ALA A 124 -5.91 15.20 43.04
C ALA A 124 -6.41 14.06 43.94
N GLY A 125 -5.67 12.95 43.96
CA GLY A 125 -5.85 11.83 44.88
C GLY A 125 -4.90 11.97 46.05
N SER A 126 -5.44 12.50 47.13
CA SER A 126 -4.86 12.76 48.44
C SER A 126 -4.07 11.60 49.09
N MET A 127 -3.10 12.04 49.89
CA MET A 127 -2.33 11.32 50.91
C MET A 127 -3.03 10.10 51.57
N GLN A 128 -2.24 9.04 51.79
CA GLN A 128 -2.29 8.29 53.04
C GLN A 128 -0.93 7.64 53.35
N PRO A 129 -0.20 8.09 54.38
CA PRO A 129 0.92 7.35 54.96
C PRO A 129 0.38 6.30 55.94
N GLY A 130 0.87 5.07 55.87
CA GLY A 130 0.37 3.98 56.70
C GLY A 130 1.34 2.82 56.86
N LEU A 131 2.07 2.89 57.98
CA LEU A 131 2.45 1.80 58.89
C LEU A 131 3.50 0.76 58.45
N GLU A 132 4.65 0.87 59.11
CA GLU A 132 5.29 -0.18 59.92
C GLU A 132 5.01 -1.64 59.55
N GLN A 133 6.08 -2.38 59.24
CA GLN A 133 6.53 -3.42 60.17
C GLN A 133 7.95 -3.91 59.91
N ALA A 134 8.58 -4.22 61.05
CA ALA A 134 9.94 -4.66 61.24
C ALA A 134 10.24 -6.04 60.65
N GLY A 135 11.51 -6.23 60.30
CA GLY A 135 12.07 -7.53 59.96
C GLY A 135 13.59 -7.46 60.05
N GLY A 136 14.11 -7.36 61.27
CA GLY A 136 15.49 -7.75 61.53
C GLY A 136 15.62 -9.26 61.45
N ASN A 137 16.78 -9.72 60.99
CA ASN A 137 17.41 -10.97 61.40
C ASN A 137 18.88 -10.87 60.97
N ASP A 138 19.72 -10.57 61.95
CA ASP A 138 21.10 -11.06 62.01
C ASP A 138 21.09 -12.57 62.34
#